data_AF-A0A933E472-F1
#
_entry.id   AF-A0A933E472-F1
#
_cell.length_a   1.000
_cell.length_b   1.000
_cell.length_c   1.000
_cell.angle_alpha   90.00
_cell.angle_beta   90.00
_cell.angle_gamma   90.00
#
_symmetry.space_group_name_H-M   'P 1'
#
loop_
_entity.id
_entity.type
_entity.pdbx_description
1 polymer ?
#
loop_
_entity_poly.entity_id
_entity_poly.type
_entity_poly.pdbx_seq_one_letter_code
_entity_poly.pdbx_strand_id
1 'polypeptide(L)'
;MTTSSQRRFFQEAGRKGGLKRSRRLSAATRTHIASQAAKARWKKQEDDTSLASIRFDDPQLESPAFLEELLSEGSWREWRVLHEAIKERPFGTVALSLGNVLASTKIYGVTHLWKNFLKREQGI
;
A
#
# COMPACT_ATOMS: atom_id res chain seq x y z
N MET A 1 39.04 -21.42 -11.79
CA MET A 1 38.93 -21.64 -10.33
C MET A 1 39.63 -20.49 -9.61
N THR A 2 38.91 -19.55 -8.99
CA THR A 2 39.53 -18.47 -8.21
C THR A 2 40.02 -19.03 -6.88
N THR A 3 41.32 -18.87 -6.60
CA THR A 3 41.95 -19.43 -5.41
C THR A 3 41.36 -18.79 -4.14
N SER A 4 41.25 -19.56 -3.06
CA SER A 4 40.67 -19.09 -1.78
C SER A 4 41.30 -17.79 -1.26
N SER A 5 42.58 -17.55 -1.60
CA SER A 5 43.32 -16.33 -1.33
C SER A 5 42.76 -15.09 -2.05
N GLN A 6 42.37 -15.22 -3.32
CA GLN A 6 41.77 -14.11 -4.07
C GLN A 6 40.43 -13.68 -3.48
N ARG A 7 39.58 -14.64 -3.07
CA ARG A 7 38.30 -14.33 -2.41
C ARG A 7 38.49 -13.56 -1.11
N ARG A 8 39.47 -13.94 -0.28
CA ARG A 8 39.79 -13.22 0.97
C ARG A 8 40.30 -11.81 0.70
N PHE A 9 41.17 -11.63 -0.29
CA PHE A 9 41.65 -10.31 -0.70
C PHE A 9 40.52 -9.39 -1.16
N PHE A 10 39.60 -9.88 -2.00
CA PHE A 10 38.44 -9.09 -2.44
C PHE A 10 37.48 -8.75 -1.30
N GLN A 11 37.27 -9.67 -0.35
CA GLN A 11 36.45 -9.41 0.84
C GLN A 11 37.10 -8.35 1.75
N GLU A 12 38.40 -8.43 1.99
CA GLU A 12 39.11 -7.43 2.80
C GLU A 12 39.19 -6.06 2.11
N ALA A 13 39.46 -6.02 0.81
CA ALA A 13 39.46 -4.80 0.02
C ALA A 13 38.06 -4.17 -0.01
N GLY A 14 37.01 -4.99 -0.17
CA GLY A 14 35.61 -4.57 -0.08
C GLY A 14 35.24 -4.01 1.29
N ARG A 15 35.69 -4.66 2.38
CA ARG A 15 35.47 -4.20 3.76
C ARG A 15 36.19 -2.89 4.05
N LYS A 16 37.46 -2.76 3.66
CA LYS A 16 38.25 -1.52 3.82
C LYS A 16 37.67 -0.37 3.00
N GLY A 17 37.24 -0.63 1.75
CA GLY A 17 36.55 0.35 0.92
C GLY A 17 35.18 0.75 1.47
N GLY A 18 34.41 -0.21 2.01
CA GLY A 18 33.14 0.04 2.71
C GLY A 18 33.30 0.92 3.94
N LEU A 19 34.31 0.64 4.78
CA LEU A 19 34.67 1.45 5.95
C LEU A 19 35.14 2.86 5.60
N LYS A 20 35.95 3.02 4.54
CA LYS A 20 36.39 4.34 4.06
C LYS A 20 35.22 5.17 3.53
N ARG A 21 34.23 4.53 2.90
CA ARG A 21 32.97 5.17 2.45
C ARG A 21 32.02 5.50 3.60
N SER A 22 31.90 4.62 4.60
CA SER A 22 31.03 4.87 5.76
C SER A 22 31.55 5.96 6.70
N ARG A 23 32.88 6.14 6.80
CA ARG A 23 33.51 7.23 7.57
C ARG A 23 33.37 8.61 6.94
N ARG A 24 33.09 8.71 5.63
CA ARG A 24 32.92 10.00 4.94
C ARG A 24 31.57 10.67 5.21
N LEU A 25 30.59 9.94 5.73
CA LEU A 25 29.24 10.44 5.95
C LEU A 25 28.85 10.25 7.42
N SER A 26 28.61 11.37 8.10
CA SER A 26 28.06 11.34 9.46
C SER A 26 26.72 10.58 9.47
N ALA A 27 26.31 10.06 10.63
CA ALA A 27 25.01 9.39 10.75
C ALA A 27 23.86 10.31 10.28
N ALA A 28 23.91 11.60 10.63
CA ALA A 28 22.94 12.60 10.18
C ALA A 28 22.94 12.76 8.65
N THR A 29 24.11 12.80 8.01
CA THR A 29 24.23 12.90 6.55
C THR A 29 23.67 11.65 5.85
N ARG A 30 23.85 10.46 6.44
CA ARG A 30 23.27 9.22 5.93
C ARG A 30 21.74 9.22 6.02
N THR A 31 21.18 9.67 7.13
CA THR A 31 19.73 9.84 7.29
C THR A 31 19.18 10.90 6.34
N HIS A 32 19.94 11.96 6.08
CA HIS A 32 19.57 12.98 5.10
C HIS A 32 19.55 12.42 3.67
N ILE A 33 20.58 11.68 3.25
CA ILE A 33 20.63 11.03 1.93
C ILE A 33 19.52 9.98 1.81
N ALA A 34 19.27 9.20 2.85
CA ALA A 34 18.18 8.22 2.86
C ALA A 34 16.81 8.88 2.75
N SER A 35 16.58 9.99 3.45
CA SER A 35 15.31 10.73 3.36
C SER A 35 15.15 11.43 2.00
N GLN A 36 16.22 11.96 1.40
CA GLN A 36 16.17 12.47 0.03
C GLN A 36 15.94 11.37 -1.01
N ALA A 37 16.58 10.21 -0.86
CA ALA A 37 16.34 9.06 -1.73
C ALA A 37 14.91 8.52 -1.59
N ALA A 38 14.36 8.50 -0.37
CA ALA A 38 12.96 8.14 -0.12
C ALA A 38 12.01 9.16 -0.75
N LYS A 39 12.25 10.46 -0.57
CA LYS A 39 11.48 11.53 -1.23
C LYS A 39 11.56 11.46 -2.75
N ALA A 40 12.73 11.14 -3.32
CA ALA A 40 12.89 10.99 -4.76
C ALA A 40 12.16 9.74 -5.29
N ARG A 41 12.16 8.64 -4.53
CA ARG A 41 11.36 7.44 -4.85
C ARG A 41 9.86 7.74 -4.80
N TRP A 42 9.40 8.45 -3.77
CA TRP A 42 7.99 8.77 -3.59
C TRP A 42 7.50 9.87 -4.54
N LYS A 43 8.33 10.87 -4.89
CA LYS A 43 8.01 11.81 -5.98
C LYS A 43 7.93 11.12 -7.34
N LYS A 44 8.73 10.08 -7.58
CA LYS A 44 8.61 9.27 -8.81
C LYS A 44 7.39 8.35 -8.81
N GLN A 45 6.76 8.18 -7.65
CA GLN A 45 5.50 7.46 -7.47
C GLN A 45 4.30 8.43 -7.55
N GLU A 46 4.50 9.74 -7.72
CA GLU A 46 3.44 10.67 -8.15
C GLU A 46 3.22 10.63 -9.67
N ASP A 47 4.14 10.04 -10.44
CA ASP A 47 3.91 9.59 -11.83
C ASP A 47 3.45 8.12 -11.86
N ASP A 48 2.78 7.66 -10.80
CA ASP A 48 1.96 6.47 -10.91
C ASP A 48 0.79 6.85 -11.82
N THR A 49 0.72 6.21 -12.98
CA THR A 49 -0.41 6.25 -13.91
C THR A 49 -1.65 5.62 -13.27
N SER A 50 -2.05 6.09 -12.09
CA SER A 50 -3.44 6.06 -11.64
C SER A 50 -4.14 7.09 -12.51
N LEU A 51 -4.67 6.63 -13.64
CA LEU A 51 -5.78 7.35 -14.26
C LEU A 51 -6.82 7.47 -13.15
N ALA A 52 -7.03 8.69 -12.64
CA ALA A 52 -8.09 8.95 -11.68
C ALA A 52 -9.34 8.26 -12.20
N SER A 53 -9.85 7.28 -11.45
CA SER A 53 -10.94 6.48 -11.95
C SER A 53 -12.12 7.39 -12.21
N ILE A 54 -12.53 7.46 -13.46
CA ILE A 54 -13.71 8.22 -13.94
C ILE A 54 -14.97 7.75 -13.18
N ARG A 55 -14.92 6.60 -12.50
CA ARG A 55 -16.02 6.00 -11.77
C ARG A 55 -16.30 6.64 -10.41
N PHE A 56 -15.43 7.47 -9.85
CA PHE A 56 -15.75 8.18 -8.60
C PHE A 56 -16.72 9.35 -8.80
N ASP A 57 -16.94 9.79 -10.04
CA ASP A 57 -17.94 10.80 -10.39
C ASP A 57 -19.37 10.22 -10.44
N ASP A 58 -19.52 8.91 -10.66
CA ASP A 58 -20.81 8.18 -10.63
C ASP A 58 -20.68 6.90 -9.77
N PRO A 59 -20.95 6.99 -8.46
CA PRO A 59 -20.68 5.90 -7.51
C PRO A 59 -21.63 4.72 -7.70
N GLN A 60 -21.10 3.65 -8.31
CA GLN A 60 -21.81 2.38 -8.51
C GLN A 60 -21.51 1.39 -7.38
N LEU A 61 -22.01 1.67 -6.18
CA LEU A 61 -21.73 0.88 -4.97
C LEU A 61 -22.20 -0.58 -5.03
N GLU A 62 -23.08 -0.93 -5.98
CA GLU A 62 -23.50 -2.32 -6.19
C GLU A 62 -22.51 -3.13 -7.04
N SER A 63 -21.63 -2.45 -7.79
CA SER A 63 -20.65 -3.06 -8.67
C SER A 63 -19.45 -3.59 -7.87
N PRO A 64 -19.16 -4.90 -7.92
CA PRO A 64 -17.99 -5.47 -7.22
C PRO A 64 -16.66 -4.84 -7.68
N ALA A 65 -16.53 -4.53 -8.97
CA ALA A 65 -15.32 -3.91 -9.51
C ALA A 65 -15.12 -2.49 -8.97
N PHE A 66 -16.21 -1.72 -8.85
CA PHE A 66 -16.14 -0.38 -8.24
C PHE A 66 -15.81 -0.47 -6.75
N LEU A 67 -16.36 -1.44 -6.03
CA LEU A 67 -16.06 -1.63 -4.61
C LEU A 67 -14.60 -2.05 -4.39
N GLU A 68 -14.04 -2.92 -5.20
CA GLU A 68 -12.61 -3.29 -5.12
C GLU A 68 -11.69 -2.08 -5.33
N GLU A 69 -12.01 -1.26 -6.33
CA GLU A 69 -11.33 -0.01 -6.67
C GLU A 69 -11.47 1.02 -5.55
N LEU A 70 -12.69 1.21 -5.02
CA LEU A 70 -12.99 2.06 -3.88
C LEU A 70 -12.23 1.65 -2.62
N LEU A 71 -12.08 0.35 -2.34
CA LEU A 71 -11.31 -0.13 -1.20
C LEU A 71 -9.80 0.04 -1.39
N SER A 72 -9.32 0.02 -2.63
CA SER A 72 -7.89 0.12 -2.94
C SER A 72 -7.41 1.57 -3.02
N GLU A 73 -8.19 2.43 -3.67
CA GLU A 73 -7.79 3.78 -4.08
C GLU A 73 -8.71 4.88 -3.53
N GLY A 74 -9.85 4.51 -2.94
CA GLY A 74 -10.83 5.48 -2.43
C GLY A 74 -10.26 6.36 -1.31
N SER A 75 -10.70 7.61 -1.28
CA SER A 75 -10.39 8.53 -0.19
C SER A 75 -11.34 8.30 1.00
N TRP A 76 -11.04 8.99 2.09
CA TRP A 76 -11.88 8.99 3.29
C TRP A 76 -13.34 9.40 3.01
N ARG A 77 -13.56 10.28 2.03
CA ARG A 77 -14.90 10.73 1.65
C ARG A 77 -15.72 9.60 1.06
N GLU A 78 -15.19 8.88 0.07
CA GLU A 78 -15.92 7.80 -0.58
C GLU A 78 -16.10 6.60 0.37
N TRP A 79 -15.15 6.36 1.26
CA TRP A 79 -15.30 5.37 2.34
C TRP A 79 -16.43 5.73 3.30
N ARG A 80 -16.65 7.02 3.60
CA ARG A 80 -17.80 7.45 4.41
C ARG A 80 -19.12 7.14 3.70
N VAL A 81 -19.20 7.38 2.39
CA VAL A 81 -20.40 7.08 1.60
C VAL A 81 -20.72 5.59 1.63
N LEU A 82 -19.72 4.72 1.41
CA LEU A 82 -19.89 3.27 1.53
C LEU A 82 -20.33 2.86 2.94
N HIS A 83 -19.73 3.45 3.96
CA HIS A 83 -20.08 3.19 5.36
C HIS A 83 -21.55 3.55 5.66
N GLU A 84 -22.01 4.72 5.22
CA GLU A 84 -23.40 5.15 5.38
C GLU A 84 -24.36 4.21 4.65
N ALA A 85 -24.07 3.83 3.40
CA ALA A 85 -24.90 2.91 2.62
C ALA A 85 -25.07 1.54 3.30
N ILE A 86 -24.00 1.00 3.89
CA ILE A 86 -24.06 -0.27 4.63
C ILE A 86 -24.83 -0.12 5.93
N LYS A 87 -24.62 0.98 6.66
CA LYS A 87 -25.33 1.24 7.93
C LYS A 87 -26.84 1.37 7.72
N GLU A 88 -27.27 1.97 6.62
CA GLU A 88 -28.69 2.07 6.27
C GLU A 88 -29.30 0.71 5.90
N ARG A 89 -28.55 -0.13 5.19
CA ARG A 89 -29.00 -1.45 4.72
C ARG A 89 -27.91 -2.50 4.92
N PRO A 90 -27.73 -3.04 6.13
CA PRO A 90 -26.64 -3.96 6.46
C PRO A 90 -26.72 -5.33 5.76
N PHE A 91 -27.91 -5.67 5.25
CA PHE A 91 -28.17 -6.85 4.42
C PHE A 91 -28.57 -6.49 2.98
N GLY A 92 -28.33 -5.25 2.56
CA GLY A 92 -28.65 -4.76 1.21
C GLY A 92 -27.70 -5.30 0.14
N THR A 93 -28.01 -4.97 -1.12
CA THR A 93 -27.22 -5.32 -2.32
C THR A 93 -25.76 -4.88 -2.20
N VAL A 94 -25.52 -3.64 -1.75
CA VAL A 94 -24.17 -3.08 -1.51
C VAL A 94 -23.39 -3.90 -0.48
N ALA A 95 -24.02 -4.27 0.64
CA ALA A 95 -23.37 -5.06 1.69
C ALA A 95 -23.02 -6.47 1.22
N LEU A 96 -23.89 -7.10 0.41
CA LEU A 96 -23.63 -8.39 -0.22
C LEU A 96 -22.48 -8.32 -1.23
N SER A 97 -22.50 -7.32 -2.14
CA SER A 97 -21.42 -7.09 -3.10
C SER A 97 -20.09 -6.84 -2.41
N LEU A 98 -20.08 -6.04 -1.33
CA LEU A 98 -18.90 -5.82 -0.51
C LEU A 98 -18.41 -7.11 0.13
N GLY A 99 -19.31 -7.93 0.70
CA GLY A 99 -18.96 -9.23 1.27
C GLY A 99 -18.24 -10.14 0.27
N ASN A 100 -18.73 -10.18 -0.97
CA ASN A 100 -18.11 -10.95 -2.06
C ASN A 100 -16.70 -10.45 -2.39
N VAL A 101 -16.54 -9.13 -2.54
CA VAL A 101 -15.23 -8.51 -2.80
C VAL A 101 -14.26 -8.78 -1.66
N LEU A 102 -14.70 -8.66 -0.41
CA LEU A 102 -13.88 -8.93 0.76
C LEU A 102 -13.48 -10.42 0.86
N ALA A 103 -14.29 -11.34 0.33
CA ALA A 103 -13.96 -12.76 0.29
C ALA A 103 -12.92 -13.09 -0.81
N SER A 104 -13.00 -12.43 -1.97
CA SER A 104 -12.14 -12.70 -3.13
C SER A 104 -10.83 -11.91 -3.14
N THR A 105 -10.79 -10.73 -2.48
CA THR A 105 -9.66 -9.81 -2.53
C THR A 105 -8.95 -9.67 -1.18
N LYS A 106 -7.67 -9.31 -1.22
CA LYS A 106 -6.88 -9.06 -0.01
C LYS A 106 -6.08 -7.76 -0.14
N ILE A 107 -6.70 -6.66 0.25
CA ILE A 107 -6.06 -5.35 0.40
C ILE A 107 -5.58 -5.25 1.85
N TYR A 108 -4.27 -5.14 2.06
CA TYR A 108 -3.65 -5.19 3.39
C TYR A 108 -4.25 -4.12 4.32
N GLY A 109 -4.67 -4.54 5.53
CA GLY A 109 -5.33 -3.68 6.52
C GLY A 109 -6.80 -3.34 6.20
N VAL A 110 -7.09 -2.90 4.97
CA VAL A 110 -8.42 -2.44 4.55
C VAL A 110 -9.45 -3.57 4.56
N THR A 111 -9.13 -4.71 3.97
CA THR A 111 -10.08 -5.84 3.91
C THR A 111 -10.47 -6.34 5.30
N HIS A 112 -9.55 -6.36 6.26
CA HIS A 112 -9.86 -6.78 7.64
C HIS A 112 -10.74 -5.76 8.36
N LEU A 113 -10.47 -4.46 8.17
CA LEU A 113 -11.29 -3.37 8.72
C LEU A 113 -12.75 -3.50 8.25
N TRP A 114 -12.95 -3.62 6.95
CA TRP A 114 -14.28 -3.68 6.35
C TRP A 114 -15.01 -4.99 6.66
N LYS A 115 -14.30 -6.12 6.77
CA LYS A 115 -14.89 -7.39 7.25
C LYS A 115 -15.45 -7.25 8.67
N ASN A 116 -14.68 -6.64 9.57
CA ASN A 116 -15.12 -6.45 10.95
C ASN A 116 -16.28 -5.46 11.04
N PHE A 117 -16.23 -4.39 10.25
CA PHE A 117 -17.34 -3.44 10.15
C PHE A 117 -18.62 -4.12 9.66
N LEU A 118 -18.56 -4.86 8.55
CA LEU A 118 -19.72 -5.57 8.00
C LEU A 118 -20.34 -6.54 9.02
N LYS A 119 -19.50 -7.35 9.69
CA LYS A 119 -19.93 -8.26 10.75
C LYS A 119 -20.66 -7.55 11.89
N ARG A 120 -20.09 -6.42 12.35
CA ARG A 120 -20.69 -5.61 13.42
C ARG A 120 -22.06 -5.09 13.03
N GLU A 121 -22.21 -4.53 11.83
CA GLU A 121 -23.50 -3.97 11.38
C GLU A 121 -24.54 -5.07 11.12
N GLN A 122 -24.09 -6.30 10.80
CA GLN A 122 -24.95 -7.47 10.63
C GLN A 122 -25.25 -8.22 11.94
N GLY A 123 -24.58 -7.86 13.05
CA GLY A 123 -24.74 -8.52 14.35
C GLY A 123 -24.13 -9.93 14.42
N ILE A 124 -23.07 -10.19 13.65
CA ILE A 124 -22.37 -11.50 13.53
C ILE A 124 -20.99 -11.45 14.21
#